data_AF-A0A5J4U8F7-F1
#
_entry.id   AF-A0A5J4U8F7-F1
#
_cell.length_a   1.000
_cell.length_b   1.000
_cell.length_c   1.000
_cell.angle_alpha   90.00
_cell.angle_beta   90.00
_cell.angle_gamma   90.00
#
_symmetry.space_group_name_H-M   'P 1'
#
loop_
_entity.id
_entity.type
_entity.pdbx_description
1 polymer ?
#
loop_
_entity_poly.entity_id
_entity_poly.type
_entity_poly.pdbx_seq_one_letter_code
_entity_poly.pdbx_strand_id
1 'polypeptide(L)'
;LKPENVLLVEGFKVKLADFGLARQLQVGREYITAQGGTFLFKAPEILRNKKRQEISQQKLIQTTAADIWAFGVMIFELIAQHHPFFNCKSEADLSIEEYIHRVVDLPPAELPENFPLNLRNLVKQMLEKDPYKRISAEDILNFPEIAVILRQK
;
A
#
# COMPACT_ATOMS: atom_id res chain seq x y z
N LEU A 1 5.27 4.28 -1.11
CA LEU A 1 4.99 4.93 0.19
C LEU A 1 5.19 3.92 1.33
N LYS A 2 5.64 4.30 2.55
CA LYS A 2 5.79 3.38 3.73
C LYS A 2 5.76 4.14 5.06
N PRO A 3 5.47 3.50 6.22
CA PRO A 3 5.34 4.18 7.51
C PRO A 3 6.57 4.97 7.94
N GLU A 4 7.77 4.41 7.72
CA GLU A 4 9.06 5.04 8.03
C GLU A 4 9.24 6.41 7.36
N ASN A 5 8.51 6.67 6.26
CA ASN A 5 8.57 7.91 5.48
C ASN A 5 7.41 8.87 5.83
N VAL A 6 6.57 8.54 6.81
CA VAL A 6 5.47 9.37 7.30
C VAL A 6 5.81 9.84 8.71
N LEU A 7 6.26 11.09 8.82
CA LEU A 7 6.72 11.67 10.08
C LEU A 7 5.60 12.44 10.78
N LEU A 8 5.55 12.32 12.10
CA LEU A 8 4.73 13.17 12.97
C LEU A 8 5.61 14.30 13.51
N VAL A 9 5.23 15.54 13.24
CA VAL A 9 5.91 16.74 13.76
C VAL A 9 5.04 17.45 14.79
N GLU A 10 5.59 18.48 15.42
CA GLU A 10 4.92 19.29 16.45
C GLU A 10 3.50 19.71 16.03
N GLY A 11 2.57 19.62 16.98
CA GLY A 11 1.14 19.90 16.75
C GLY A 11 0.41 18.78 16.00
N PHE A 12 0.89 17.53 16.09
CA PHE A 12 0.31 16.35 15.42
C PHE A 12 0.19 16.51 13.89
N LYS A 13 1.07 17.30 13.28
CA LYS A 13 1.09 17.49 11.83
C LYS A 13 1.85 16.34 11.18
N VAL A 14 1.30 15.82 10.09
CA VAL A 14 1.93 14.75 9.31
C VAL A 14 2.75 15.34 8.19
N LYS A 15 3.99 14.87 8.00
CA LYS A 15 4.87 15.24 6.88
C LYS A 15 5.41 13.98 6.21
N LEU A 16 5.46 14.00 4.89
CA LEU A 16 6.20 13.00 4.12
C LEU A 16 7.69 13.35 4.12
N ALA A 17 8.52 12.34 4.31
CA ALA A 17 9.97 12.44 4.31
C ALA A 17 10.59 11.41 3.35
N ASP A 18 11.90 11.54 3.15
CA ASP A 18 12.69 10.66 2.29
C ASP A 18 12.13 10.53 0.86
N PHE A 19 12.32 11.62 0.11
CA PHE A 19 12.06 11.69 -1.33
C PHE A 19 13.21 11.07 -2.15
N GLY A 20 14.16 10.35 -1.54
CA GLY A 20 15.31 9.77 -2.25
C GLY A 20 14.93 8.80 -3.37
N LEU A 21 13.71 8.24 -3.29
CA LEU A 21 13.10 7.39 -4.32
C LEU A 21 11.97 8.09 -5.10
N ALA A 22 11.55 9.29 -4.69
CA ALA A 22 10.50 10.03 -5.38
C ALA A 22 11.03 10.57 -6.70
N ARG A 23 10.29 10.34 -7.79
CA ARG A 23 10.64 10.83 -9.12
C ARG A 23 9.41 11.37 -9.81
N GLN A 24 9.61 12.42 -10.60
CA GLN A 24 8.62 12.81 -11.60
C GLN A 24 8.37 11.59 -12.50
N LEU A 25 7.10 11.31 -12.83
CA LEU A 25 6.71 10.20 -13.71
C LEU A 25 7.33 10.42 -15.10
N GLN A 26 8.59 10.03 -15.26
CA GLN A 26 9.29 9.97 -16.52
C GLN A 26 9.43 8.50 -16.88
N VAL A 27 8.93 8.17 -18.07
CA VAL A 27 8.99 6.82 -18.62
C VAL A 27 10.47 6.40 -18.74
N GLY A 28 10.94 5.44 -17.93
CA GLY A 28 12.18 4.72 -18.24
C GLY A 28 13.41 4.79 -17.34
N ARG A 29 13.30 4.95 -16.03
CA ARG A 29 14.47 4.75 -15.13
C ARG A 29 14.16 3.84 -13.94
N GLU A 30 15.03 2.86 -13.70
CA GLU A 30 14.85 1.64 -12.88
C GLU A 30 15.56 1.70 -11.53
N TYR A 31 14.99 1.15 -10.45
CA TYR A 31 15.70 0.87 -9.19
C TYR A 31 15.15 -0.37 -8.45
N ILE A 32 16.04 -1.17 -7.86
CA ILE A 32 15.73 -2.26 -6.92
C ILE A 32 16.15 -1.81 -5.51
N THR A 33 15.23 -1.76 -4.56
CA THR A 33 15.57 -1.63 -3.13
C THR A 33 15.56 -3.00 -2.46
N ALA A 34 16.73 -3.38 -1.94
CA ALA A 34 16.94 -4.53 -1.08
C ALA A 34 17.03 -4.04 0.37
N GLN A 35 15.92 -4.12 1.11
CA GLN A 35 15.88 -4.19 2.58
C GLN A 35 14.45 -4.56 3.00
N GLY A 36 14.34 -5.57 3.86
CA GLY A 36 13.14 -6.39 4.12
C GLY A 36 11.86 -5.62 4.47
N GLY A 37 11.93 -4.43 5.08
CA GLY A 37 10.74 -3.66 5.47
C GLY A 37 9.98 -3.00 4.31
N THR A 38 10.66 -2.62 3.23
CA THR A 38 9.96 -2.00 2.07
C THR A 38 9.17 -3.03 1.26
N PHE A 39 9.47 -4.33 1.43
CA PHE A 39 8.84 -5.40 0.66
C PHE A 39 7.37 -5.60 1.04
N LEU A 40 7.03 -5.40 2.32
CA LEU A 40 5.68 -5.62 2.84
C LEU A 40 4.66 -4.63 2.25
N PHE A 41 5.08 -3.42 1.92
CA PHE A 41 4.18 -2.40 1.33
C PHE A 41 4.07 -2.50 -0.20
N LYS A 42 4.66 -3.51 -0.85
CA LYS A 42 4.64 -3.64 -2.32
C LYS A 42 3.30 -4.17 -2.83
N ALA A 43 2.82 -3.54 -3.90
CA ALA A 43 1.58 -3.91 -4.56
C ALA A 43 1.69 -5.25 -5.33
N PRO A 44 0.58 -5.99 -5.53
CA PRO A 44 0.57 -7.30 -6.18
C PRO A 44 1.20 -7.30 -7.58
N GLU A 45 0.98 -6.25 -8.36
CA GLU A 45 1.53 -6.09 -9.71
C GLU A 45 3.07 -6.00 -9.71
N ILE A 46 3.65 -5.42 -8.66
CA ILE A 46 5.10 -5.34 -8.48
C ILE A 46 5.66 -6.71 -8.08
N LEU A 47 4.93 -7.47 -7.26
CA LEU A 47 5.33 -8.80 -6.80
C LEU A 47 5.19 -9.88 -7.88
N ARG A 48 4.12 -9.84 -8.69
CA ARG A 48 3.89 -10.74 -9.84
C ARG A 48 5.05 -10.66 -10.85
N ASN A 49 5.56 -9.47 -11.11
CA ASN A 49 6.63 -9.27 -12.09
C ASN A 49 7.96 -9.87 -11.64
N LYS A 50 8.24 -9.97 -10.33
CA LYS A 50 9.42 -10.71 -9.84
C LYS A 50 9.38 -12.20 -10.16
N LYS A 51 8.19 -12.84 -10.13
CA LYS A 51 8.03 -14.26 -10.50
C LYS A 51 8.26 -14.51 -12.01
N ARG A 52 8.11 -13.49 -12.86
CA ARG A 52 8.24 -13.58 -14.34
C ARG A 52 9.60 -13.12 -14.89
N GLN A 53 10.50 -12.62 -14.06
CA GLN A 53 11.80 -12.07 -14.49
C GLN A 53 12.79 -13.10 -15.04
N GLU A 54 12.44 -14.39 -15.07
CA GLU A 54 13.21 -15.38 -15.83
C GLU A 54 12.92 -15.37 -17.34
N ILE A 55 11.83 -14.74 -17.82
CA ILE A 55 11.38 -14.95 -19.22
C ILE A 55 11.22 -13.67 -20.06
N SER A 56 11.08 -12.47 -19.49
CA SER A 56 11.01 -11.23 -20.30
C SER A 56 11.33 -9.98 -19.47
N GLN A 57 12.12 -9.06 -20.04
CA GLN A 57 12.51 -7.75 -19.47
C GLN A 57 11.33 -6.76 -19.34
N GLN A 58 10.20 -7.18 -18.73
CA GLN A 58 9.07 -6.30 -18.48
C GLN A 58 9.31 -5.46 -17.22
N LYS A 59 9.80 -4.25 -17.51
CA LYS A 59 9.91 -3.01 -16.73
C LYS A 59 8.94 -2.91 -15.54
N LEU A 60 9.50 -2.93 -14.33
CA LEU A 60 8.81 -2.60 -13.07
C LEU A 60 8.44 -1.11 -13.07
N ILE A 61 7.18 -0.77 -13.31
CA ILE A 61 6.70 0.61 -13.18
C ILE A 61 6.05 0.75 -11.80
N GLN A 62 6.71 1.49 -10.89
CA GLN A 62 6.04 2.00 -9.71
C GLN A 62 5.05 3.08 -10.17
N THR A 63 3.77 2.83 -9.94
CA THR A 63 2.66 3.71 -10.37
C THR A 63 2.05 4.42 -9.17
N THR A 64 1.26 5.46 -9.43
CA THR A 64 0.42 6.11 -8.42
C THR A 64 -0.51 5.08 -7.74
N ALA A 65 -1.03 4.11 -8.49
CA ALA A 65 -1.83 3.02 -7.94
C ALA A 65 -1.03 2.15 -6.94
N ALA A 66 0.25 1.89 -7.18
CA ALA A 66 1.09 1.16 -6.23
C ALA A 66 1.32 1.93 -4.91
N ASP A 67 1.36 3.26 -4.96
CA ASP A 67 1.39 4.08 -3.74
C ASP A 67 0.06 4.05 -2.98
N ILE A 68 -1.09 3.99 -3.68
CA ILE A 68 -2.39 3.79 -3.04
C ILE A 68 -2.46 2.44 -2.32
N TRP A 69 -1.94 1.37 -2.93
CA TRP A 69 -1.85 0.07 -2.27
C TRP A 69 -1.06 0.17 -0.95
N ALA A 70 0.13 0.74 -1.02
CA ALA A 70 0.98 0.91 0.15
C ALA A 70 0.29 1.76 1.23
N PHE A 71 -0.42 2.81 0.83
CA PHE A 71 -1.25 3.60 1.73
C PHE A 71 -2.36 2.77 2.37
N GLY A 72 -3.08 1.95 1.60
CA GLY A 72 -4.09 1.04 2.10
C GLY A 72 -3.57 0.05 3.14
N VAL A 73 -2.37 -0.50 2.93
CA VAL A 73 -1.70 -1.38 3.91
C VAL A 73 -1.41 -0.61 5.20
N MET A 74 -0.85 0.60 5.13
CA MET A 74 -0.58 1.42 6.32
C MET A 74 -1.85 1.78 7.10
N ILE A 75 -2.92 2.20 6.40
CA ILE A 75 -4.18 2.54 7.04
C ILE A 75 -4.82 1.30 7.68
N PHE A 76 -4.73 0.14 7.02
CA PHE A 76 -5.18 -1.11 7.60
C PHE A 76 -4.42 -1.42 8.89
N GLU A 77 -3.09 -1.37 8.88
CA GLU A 77 -2.26 -1.65 10.06
C GLU A 77 -2.55 -0.69 11.22
N LEU A 78 -2.75 0.58 10.92
CA LEU A 78 -3.11 1.58 11.93
C LEU A 78 -4.43 1.24 12.65
N ILE A 79 -5.39 0.68 11.91
CA ILE A 79 -6.74 0.37 12.43
C ILE A 79 -6.76 -1.02 13.10
N ALA A 80 -6.24 -2.03 12.42
CA ALA A 80 -6.31 -3.43 12.85
C ALA A 80 -5.17 -3.86 13.77
N GLN A 81 -4.10 -3.06 13.88
CA GLN A 81 -2.90 -3.37 14.66
C GLN A 81 -2.15 -4.63 14.19
N HIS A 82 -2.41 -5.08 12.96
CA HIS A 82 -1.69 -6.16 12.29
C HIS A 82 -1.71 -5.97 10.78
N HIS A 83 -0.78 -6.62 10.07
CA HIS A 83 -0.69 -6.57 8.61
C HIS A 83 -1.88 -7.29 7.94
N PRO A 84 -2.45 -6.81 6.82
CA PRO A 84 -3.63 -7.39 6.16
C PRO A 84 -3.41 -8.78 5.56
N PHE A 85 -2.16 -9.21 5.36
CA PHE A 85 -1.80 -10.50 4.75
C PHE A 85 -1.02 -11.43 5.68
N PHE A 86 -0.86 -11.04 6.96
CA PHE A 86 -0.29 -11.92 7.96
C PHE A 86 -1.40 -12.65 8.71
N ASN A 87 -1.14 -13.92 9.02
CA ASN A 87 -2.03 -14.72 9.84
C ASN A 87 -1.66 -14.44 11.31
N CYS A 88 -2.43 -14.94 12.28
CA CYS A 88 -2.07 -14.84 13.71
C CYS A 88 -0.74 -15.57 14.08
N LYS A 89 -0.08 -16.23 13.12
CA LYS A 89 1.27 -16.78 13.27
C LYS A 89 2.27 -15.69 12.91
N SER A 90 3.25 -15.48 13.80
CA SER A 90 4.19 -14.36 13.76
C SER A 90 4.79 -14.10 12.37
N GLU A 91 5.09 -12.83 12.08
CA GLU A 91 5.84 -12.37 10.90
C GLU A 91 7.14 -13.15 10.67
N ALA A 92 7.77 -13.66 11.75
CA ALA A 92 9.06 -14.33 11.72
C ALA A 92 9.06 -15.69 11.00
N ASP A 93 7.91 -16.35 10.87
CA ASP A 93 7.81 -17.70 10.27
C ASP A 93 7.32 -17.69 8.81
N LEU A 94 7.09 -16.51 8.22
CA LEU A 94 6.53 -16.38 6.88
C LEU A 94 7.62 -16.29 5.81
N SER A 95 7.65 -17.27 4.92
CA SER A 95 8.53 -17.22 3.75
C SER A 95 8.09 -16.11 2.79
N ILE A 96 9.06 -15.57 2.04
CA ILE A 96 8.80 -14.55 1.01
C ILE A 96 7.84 -15.05 -0.06
N GLU A 97 7.93 -16.34 -0.43
CA GLU A 97 7.06 -16.95 -1.44
C GLU A 97 5.61 -17.06 -0.96
N GLU A 98 5.41 -17.46 0.29
CA GLU A 98 4.08 -17.50 0.92
C GLU A 98 3.50 -16.09 1.01
N TYR A 99 4.31 -15.11 1.41
CA TYR A 99 3.88 -13.71 1.42
C TYR A 99 3.40 -13.23 0.05
N ILE A 100 4.18 -13.49 -1.00
CA ILE A 100 3.81 -13.14 -2.37
C ILE A 100 2.49 -13.82 -2.75
N HIS A 101 2.34 -15.11 -2.48
CA HIS A 101 1.10 -15.84 -2.75
C HIS A 101 -0.10 -15.18 -2.06
N ARG A 102 0.01 -14.81 -0.78
CA ARG A 102 -1.09 -14.13 -0.06
C ARG A 102 -1.44 -12.78 -0.66
N VAL A 103 -0.43 -11.96 -0.94
CA VAL A 103 -0.64 -10.64 -1.53
C VAL A 103 -1.19 -10.74 -2.95
N VAL A 104 -0.83 -11.76 -3.71
CA VAL A 104 -1.20 -11.87 -5.12
C VAL A 104 -2.53 -12.58 -5.35
N ASP A 105 -2.81 -13.62 -4.56
CA ASP A 105 -3.86 -14.59 -4.85
C ASP A 105 -4.95 -14.64 -3.76
N LEU A 106 -4.68 -14.19 -2.53
CA LEU A 106 -5.64 -14.21 -1.43
C LEU A 106 -6.26 -12.82 -1.15
N PRO A 107 -7.51 -12.76 -0.65
CA PRO A 107 -8.09 -11.52 -0.18
C PRO A 107 -7.35 -11.00 1.07
N PRO A 108 -7.32 -9.67 1.32
CA PRO A 108 -6.83 -9.13 2.58
C PRO A 108 -7.76 -9.56 3.72
N ALA A 109 -7.23 -9.56 4.95
CA ALA A 109 -8.03 -9.64 6.16
C ALA A 109 -9.09 -8.52 6.19
N GLU A 110 -10.19 -8.76 6.88
CA GLU A 110 -11.22 -7.75 7.07
C GLU A 110 -10.90 -6.86 8.27
N LEU A 111 -11.22 -5.57 8.14
CA LEU A 111 -11.16 -4.67 9.28
C LEU A 111 -12.25 -5.01 10.31
N PRO A 112 -11.98 -4.83 11.62
CA PRO A 112 -12.94 -5.12 12.69
C PRO A 112 -14.30 -4.43 12.49
N GLU A 113 -15.40 -5.13 12.83
CA GLU A 113 -16.76 -4.66 12.57
C GLU A 113 -17.17 -3.39 13.33
N ASN A 114 -16.44 -3.04 14.40
CA ASN A 114 -16.65 -1.82 15.17
C ASN A 114 -16.21 -0.54 14.43
N PHE A 115 -15.57 -0.65 13.25
CA PHE A 115 -15.25 0.49 12.40
C PHE A 115 -16.36 0.78 11.36
N PRO A 116 -16.60 2.06 11.01
CA PRO A 116 -17.63 2.43 10.05
C PRO A 116 -17.52 1.68 8.72
N LEU A 117 -18.66 1.25 8.17
CA LEU A 117 -18.72 0.51 6.90
C LEU A 117 -18.02 1.28 5.76
N ASN A 118 -18.19 2.59 5.70
CA ASN A 118 -17.57 3.45 4.70
C ASN A 118 -16.04 3.42 4.76
N LEU A 119 -15.46 3.46 5.97
CA LEU A 119 -14.01 3.34 6.17
C LEU A 119 -13.51 1.95 5.75
N ARG A 120 -14.24 0.89 6.15
CA ARG A 120 -13.88 -0.48 5.76
C ARG A 120 -13.92 -0.66 4.24
N ASN A 121 -14.93 -0.11 3.57
CA ASN A 121 -15.06 -0.14 2.12
C ASN A 121 -13.99 0.70 1.42
N LEU A 122 -13.60 1.84 1.99
CA LEU A 122 -12.52 2.67 1.45
C LEU A 122 -11.18 1.92 1.47
N VAL A 123 -10.84 1.29 2.60
CA VAL A 123 -9.60 0.49 2.72
C VAL A 123 -9.64 -0.72 1.78
N LYS A 124 -10.80 -1.40 1.65
CA LYS A 124 -10.97 -2.48 0.66
C LYS A 124 -10.69 -2.00 -0.78
N GLN A 125 -11.16 -0.81 -1.15
CA GLN A 125 -10.89 -0.23 -2.48
C GLN A 125 -9.42 0.18 -2.69
N MET A 126 -8.71 0.59 -1.63
CA MET A 126 -7.26 0.83 -1.68
C MET A 126 -6.47 -0.48 -1.86
N LEU A 127 -6.97 -1.59 -1.31
CA LEU A 127 -6.38 -2.93 -1.38
C LEU A 127 -6.93 -3.78 -2.54
N GLU A 128 -7.51 -3.15 -3.56
CA GLU A 128 -7.88 -3.80 -4.81
C GLU A 128 -6.62 -4.29 -5.55
N LYS A 129 -6.65 -5.55 -5.99
CA LYS A 129 -5.49 -6.23 -6.59
C LYS A 129 -5.22 -5.74 -8.00
N ASP A 130 -6.28 -5.43 -8.75
CA ASP A 130 -6.16 -4.86 -10.09
C ASP A 130 -5.85 -3.35 -10.00
N PRO A 131 -4.65 -2.89 -10.41
CA PRO A 131 -4.27 -1.49 -10.28
C PRO A 131 -5.16 -0.54 -11.10
N TYR A 132 -5.88 -1.03 -12.11
CA TYR A 132 -6.82 -0.22 -12.90
C TYR A 132 -8.20 -0.05 -12.24
N LYS A 133 -8.54 -0.92 -11.29
CA LYS A 133 -9.77 -0.86 -10.49
C LYS A 133 -9.55 -0.27 -9.09
N ARG A 134 -8.29 -0.17 -8.67
CA ARG A 134 -7.88 0.43 -7.40
C ARG A 134 -8.24 1.91 -7.38
N ILE A 135 -8.84 2.34 -6.28
CA ILE A 135 -9.28 3.73 -6.10
C ILE A 135 -8.11 4.71 -6.29
N SER A 136 -8.36 5.86 -6.91
CA SER A 136 -7.34 6.89 -7.10
C SER A 136 -7.22 7.80 -5.87
N ALA A 137 -6.11 8.53 -5.76
CA ALA A 137 -5.96 9.58 -4.75
C ALA A 137 -7.05 10.66 -4.87
N GLU A 138 -7.44 11.01 -6.09
CA GLU A 138 -8.49 12.00 -6.37
C GLU A 138 -9.85 11.52 -5.84
N ASP A 139 -10.21 10.26 -6.11
CA ASP A 139 -11.45 9.68 -5.62
C ASP A 139 -11.47 9.55 -4.09
N ILE A 140 -10.33 9.22 -3.46
CA ILE A 140 -10.19 9.21 -2.00
C ILE A 140 -10.47 10.61 -1.42
N LEU A 141 -9.94 11.67 -2.04
CA LEU A 141 -10.15 13.05 -1.58
C LEU A 141 -11.62 13.50 -1.75
N ASN A 142 -12.34 12.92 -2.70
CA ASN A 142 -13.76 13.17 -2.92
C ASN A 142 -14.68 12.36 -1.98
N PHE A 143 -14.14 11.48 -1.16
CA PHE A 143 -14.92 10.72 -0.19
C PHE A 143 -15.56 11.68 0.84
N PRO A 144 -16.89 11.62 1.09
CA PRO A 144 -17.61 12.67 1.82
C PRO A 144 -17.00 13.04 3.17
N GLU A 145 -16.63 12.04 3.97
CA GLU A 145 -16.05 12.21 5.29
C GLU A 145 -14.69 12.92 5.23
N ILE A 146 -13.88 12.62 4.20
CA ILE A 146 -12.56 13.23 3.98
C ILE A 146 -12.74 14.67 3.48
N ALA A 147 -13.63 14.87 2.50
CA ALA A 147 -13.89 16.18 1.92
C ALA A 147 -14.40 17.19 2.98
N VAL A 148 -15.22 16.75 3.93
CA VAL A 148 -15.70 17.60 5.04
C VAL A 148 -14.54 18.07 5.91
N ILE A 149 -13.63 17.17 6.30
CA ILE A 149 -12.46 17.50 7.15
C ILE A 149 -11.51 18.46 6.43
N LEU A 150 -11.30 18.25 5.12
CA LEU A 150 -10.41 19.11 4.34
C LEU A 150 -10.93 20.54 4.18
N ARG A 151 -12.25 20.74 4.15
CA ARG A 151 -12.88 22.08 4.11
C ARG A 151 -12.79 22.85 5.43
N GLN A 152 -12.44 22.17 6.53
CA GLN A 152 -12.36 22.74 7.87
C GLN A 152 -10.93 23.16 8.27
N LYS A 153 -9.94 22.92 7.40
CA LYS A 153 -8.55 23.35 7.56
C LYS A 153 -8.27 24.61 6.76
#